data_AF-A0A8C2VMJ3-F1
#
_entry.id   AF-A0A8C2VMJ3-F1
#
_cell.length_a   1.000
_cell.length_b   1.000
_cell.length_c   1.000
_cell.angle_alpha   90.00
_cell.angle_beta   90.00
_cell.angle_gamma   90.00
#
_symmetry.space_group_name_H-M   'P 1'
#
loop_
_entity.id
_entity.type
_entity.pdbx_description
1 polymer ?
#
loop_
_entity_poly.entity_id
_entity_poly.type
_entity_poly.pdbx_seq_one_letter_code
_entity_poly.pdbx_strand_id
1 'polypeptide(L)'
;MSGCGLFLRRAAAARARRALVALTASRRPLRTSPQSRAFAKELCLGKIEKNGVFPFPEVSQDELNEINQLVKPVEKFFLEEVDSRKIDREGKIPDDTLEKLKSLGLFGMQVPEEYGGLGLSHTMYARLGEAISLDPSITVTLAAHQAIGLKWER
;
A
#
# COMPACT_ATOMS: atom_id res chain seq x y z
N MET A 1 -66.70 -35.95 3.40
CA MET A 1 -65.65 -35.60 4.38
C MET A 1 -64.29 -35.92 3.80
N SER A 2 -63.30 -35.05 4.04
CA SER A 2 -61.86 -35.28 3.88
C SER A 2 -61.30 -35.47 2.45
N GLY A 3 -60.76 -34.40 1.86
CA GLY A 3 -59.91 -34.53 0.66
C GLY A 3 -59.13 -33.28 0.25
N CYS A 4 -59.67 -32.08 0.52
CA CYS A 4 -59.07 -30.85 -0.01
C CYS A 4 -57.95 -30.24 0.86
N GLY A 5 -57.92 -30.52 2.17
CA GLY A 5 -56.94 -29.93 3.10
C GLY A 5 -55.53 -30.53 3.08
N LEU A 6 -55.35 -31.75 2.55
CA LEU A 6 -54.07 -32.45 2.59
C LEU A 6 -53.09 -32.02 1.48
N PHE A 7 -53.63 -31.58 0.33
CA PHE A 7 -52.83 -31.13 -0.82
C PHE A 7 -52.19 -29.75 -0.60
N LEU A 8 -52.91 -28.81 0.02
CA LEU A 8 -52.40 -27.48 0.33
C LEU A 8 -51.26 -27.51 1.38
N ARG A 9 -51.34 -28.41 2.38
CA ARG A 9 -50.27 -28.58 3.38
C ARG A 9 -48.99 -29.16 2.80
N ARG A 10 -49.08 -30.06 1.81
CA ARG A 10 -47.91 -30.62 1.12
C ARG A 10 -47.20 -29.60 0.22
N ALA A 11 -47.96 -28.75 -0.48
CA ALA A 11 -47.41 -27.69 -1.32
C ALA A 11 -46.66 -26.62 -0.49
N ALA A 12 -47.20 -26.22 0.66
CA ALA A 12 -46.54 -25.27 1.57
C ALA A 12 -45.25 -25.83 2.17
N ALA A 13 -45.24 -27.10 2.61
CA ALA A 13 -44.05 -27.77 3.14
C ALA A 13 -42.94 -27.96 2.08
N ALA A 14 -43.31 -28.24 0.83
CA ALA A 14 -42.37 -28.35 -0.29
C ALA A 14 -41.75 -26.98 -0.66
N ARG A 15 -42.54 -25.90 -0.61
CA ARG A 15 -42.07 -24.54 -0.88
C ARG A 15 -41.16 -24.01 0.23
N ALA A 16 -41.47 -24.31 1.50
CA ALA A 16 -40.62 -24.00 2.65
C ALA A 16 -39.28 -24.75 2.62
N ARG A 17 -39.27 -26.03 2.24
CA ARG A 17 -38.03 -26.80 2.03
C ARG A 17 -37.18 -26.25 0.89
N ARG A 18 -37.78 -25.82 -0.23
CA ARG A 18 -37.06 -25.17 -1.34
C ARG A 18 -36.46 -23.82 -0.95
N ALA A 19 -37.17 -23.02 -0.14
CA ALA A 19 -36.67 -21.75 0.36
C ALA A 19 -35.50 -21.94 1.35
N LEU A 20 -35.55 -22.97 2.21
CA LEU A 20 -34.45 -23.28 3.13
C LEU A 20 -33.19 -23.76 2.38
N VAL A 21 -33.37 -24.60 1.35
CA VAL A 21 -32.25 -25.09 0.51
C VAL A 21 -31.62 -23.96 -0.31
N ALA A 22 -32.43 -23.02 -0.81
CA ALA A 22 -31.94 -21.84 -1.52
C ALA A 22 -31.11 -20.90 -0.62
N LEU A 23 -31.48 -20.74 0.65
CA LEU A 23 -30.70 -19.96 1.61
C LEU A 23 -29.35 -20.63 1.97
N THR A 24 -29.31 -21.97 2.03
CA THR A 24 -28.06 -22.70 2.29
C THR A 24 -27.10 -22.74 1.10
N ALA A 25 -27.62 -22.61 -0.12
CA ALA A 25 -26.83 -22.63 -1.36
C ALA A 25 -26.16 -21.28 -1.69
N SER A 26 -26.61 -20.18 -1.07
CA SER A 26 -25.98 -18.86 -1.21
C SER A 26 -24.83 -18.64 -0.21
N ARG A 27 -24.05 -19.69 0.09
CA ARG A 27 -22.68 -19.46 0.55
C ARG A 27 -21.84 -19.28 -0.69
N ARG A 28 -21.70 -18.03 -1.15
CA ARG A 28 -20.56 -17.69 -2.02
C ARG A 28 -19.34 -18.29 -1.31
N PRO A 29 -18.61 -19.24 -1.91
CA PRO A 29 -17.33 -19.61 -1.33
C PRO A 29 -16.56 -18.29 -1.27
N LEU A 30 -16.26 -17.85 -0.04
CA LEU A 30 -15.26 -16.82 0.15
C LEU A 30 -14.03 -17.41 -0.51
N ARG A 31 -13.74 -16.96 -1.73
CA ARG A 31 -12.53 -17.32 -2.43
C ARG A 31 -11.43 -16.63 -1.65
N THR A 32 -10.99 -17.28 -0.58
CA THR A 32 -9.77 -16.87 0.11
C THR A 32 -8.70 -16.90 -0.96
N SER A 33 -7.92 -15.82 -1.03
CA SER A 33 -6.68 -15.80 -1.80
C SER A 33 -5.90 -17.10 -1.57
N PRO A 34 -5.02 -17.53 -2.51
CA PRO A 34 -4.12 -18.66 -2.27
C PRO A 34 -3.53 -18.54 -0.87
N GLN A 35 -3.31 -19.67 -0.19
CA GLN A 35 -2.80 -19.72 1.17
C GLN A 35 -1.44 -19.02 1.28
N SER A 36 -1.45 -17.70 1.38
CA SER A 36 -0.31 -16.93 1.79
C SER A 36 -0.13 -17.24 3.26
N ARG A 37 0.94 -17.97 3.56
CA ARG A 37 1.42 -18.15 4.93
C ARG A 37 2.14 -16.87 5.36
N ALA A 38 1.44 -15.75 5.31
CA ALA A 38 2.00 -14.48 5.77
C ALA A 38 2.37 -14.63 7.25
N PHE A 39 3.59 -14.25 7.61
CA PHE A 39 4.12 -14.36 8.97
C PHE A 39 3.13 -13.87 10.03
N ALA A 40 2.63 -12.63 9.87
CA ALA A 40 1.72 -12.00 10.83
C ALA A 40 0.41 -12.79 11.01
N LYS A 41 -0.10 -13.41 9.95
CA LYS A 41 -1.31 -14.22 10.00
C LYS A 41 -1.07 -15.52 10.77
N GLU A 42 0.01 -16.23 10.47
CA GLU A 42 0.33 -17.50 11.13
C GLU A 42 0.69 -17.27 12.61
N LEU A 43 1.35 -16.15 12.92
CA LEU A 43 1.65 -15.74 14.30
C LEU A 43 0.37 -15.63 15.15
N CYS A 44 -0.69 -15.00 14.62
CA CYS A 44 -2.00 -14.92 15.29
C CYS A 44 -2.65 -16.30 15.51
N LEU A 45 -2.24 -17.32 14.75
CA LEU A 45 -2.71 -18.71 14.88
C LEU A 45 -1.77 -19.56 15.76
N GLY A 46 -0.80 -18.95 16.43
CA GLY A 46 0.18 -19.64 17.27
C GLY A 46 1.24 -20.42 16.48
N LYS A 47 1.39 -20.13 15.19
CA LYS A 47 2.36 -20.77 14.29
C LYS A 47 3.46 -19.78 13.92
N ILE A 48 4.71 -20.22 13.97
CA ILE A 48 5.85 -19.44 13.51
C ILE A 48 6.20 -19.91 12.10
N GLU A 49 5.63 -19.25 11.10
CA GLU A 49 6.16 -19.32 9.73
C GLU A 49 7.43 -18.49 9.67
N LYS A 50 8.49 -18.94 8.99
CA LYS A 50 9.77 -18.22 8.96
C LYS A 50 10.10 -17.65 7.58
N ASN A 51 9.49 -18.22 6.54
CA ASN A 51 9.74 -17.86 5.16
C ASN A 51 9.33 -16.39 4.92
N GLY A 52 10.24 -15.62 4.33
CA GLY A 52 10.05 -14.19 4.02
C GLY A 52 10.28 -13.23 5.20
N VAL A 53 10.75 -13.72 6.35
CA VAL A 53 11.13 -12.88 7.51
C VAL A 53 12.52 -13.22 8.02
N PHE A 54 12.88 -14.51 8.02
CA PHE A 54 14.18 -14.99 8.52
C PHE A 54 14.95 -15.76 7.43
N PRO A 55 16.25 -15.47 7.22
CA PRO A 55 16.98 -14.33 7.77
C PRO A 55 16.39 -13.00 7.25
N PHE A 56 16.80 -11.87 7.84
CA PHE A 56 16.35 -10.57 7.38
C PHE A 56 16.67 -10.43 5.88
N PRO A 57 15.71 -9.97 5.05
CA PRO A 57 15.95 -9.82 3.62
C PRO A 57 17.04 -8.78 3.38
N GLU A 58 18.10 -9.17 2.69
CA GLU A 58 19.18 -8.28 2.29
C GLU A 58 18.96 -7.77 0.87
N VAL A 59 19.39 -6.54 0.63
CA VAL A 59 19.42 -5.92 -0.70
C VAL A 59 20.74 -6.23 -1.40
N SER A 60 20.75 -6.18 -2.74
CA SER A 60 21.98 -6.45 -3.50
C SER A 60 23.01 -5.33 -3.29
N GLN A 61 24.29 -5.64 -3.49
CA GLN A 61 25.35 -4.63 -3.40
C GLN A 61 25.18 -3.53 -4.45
N ASP A 62 24.66 -3.86 -5.63
CA ASP A 62 24.38 -2.91 -6.70
C ASP A 62 23.27 -1.93 -6.28
N GLU A 63 22.16 -2.45 -5.73
CA GLU A 63 21.07 -1.61 -5.22
C GLU A 63 21.55 -0.71 -4.06
N LEU A 64 22.41 -1.21 -3.17
CA LEU A 64 23.02 -0.38 -2.11
C LEU A 64 23.85 0.77 -2.68
N ASN A 65 24.61 0.53 -3.74
CA ASN A 65 25.43 1.56 -4.37
C ASN A 65 24.53 2.63 -5.02
N GLU A 66 23.47 2.21 -5.72
CA GLU A 66 22.46 3.11 -6.30
C GLU A 66 21.77 3.96 -5.22
N ILE A 67 21.30 3.34 -4.13
CA ILE A 67 20.72 4.04 -2.98
C ILE A 67 21.67 5.12 -2.48
N ASN A 68 22.94 4.79 -2.26
CA ASN A 68 23.91 5.74 -1.73
C ASN A 68 24.19 6.90 -2.69
N GLN A 69 24.13 6.67 -4.00
CA GLN A 69 24.30 7.74 -5.00
C GLN A 69 23.08 8.66 -5.06
N LEU A 70 21.88 8.12 -4.93
CA LEU A 70 20.63 8.87 -4.97
C LEU A 70 20.35 9.65 -3.67
N VAL A 71 20.66 9.07 -2.51
CA VAL A 71 20.33 9.64 -1.20
C VAL A 71 21.22 10.84 -0.87
N LYS A 72 22.53 10.76 -1.15
CA LYS A 72 23.50 11.81 -0.75
C LYS A 72 23.15 13.21 -1.27
N PRO A 73 22.81 13.42 -2.55
CA PRO A 73 22.40 14.74 -3.04
C PRO A 73 21.14 15.26 -2.37
N VAL A 74 20.20 14.37 -2.04
CA VAL A 74 18.93 14.74 -1.40
C VAL A 74 19.15 15.11 0.06
N GLU A 75 19.91 14.31 0.82
CA GLU A 75 20.30 14.67 2.18
C GLU A 75 21.03 16.01 2.22
N LYS A 76 21.97 16.24 1.30
CA LYS A 76 22.69 17.51 1.19
C LYS A 76 21.73 18.68 0.96
N PHE A 77 20.79 18.54 0.02
CA PHE A 77 19.78 19.56 -0.25
C PHE A 77 18.93 19.89 1.00
N PHE A 78 18.46 18.86 1.71
CA PHE A 78 17.66 19.07 2.93
C PHE A 78 18.48 19.68 4.09
N LEU A 79 19.76 19.37 4.19
CA LEU A 79 20.62 19.91 5.26
C LEU A 79 21.12 21.34 4.97
N GLU A 80 21.37 21.68 3.71
CA GLU A 80 22.02 22.94 3.34
C GLU A 80 21.06 24.00 2.81
N GLU A 81 19.97 23.61 2.13
CA GLU A 81 19.10 24.54 1.40
C GLU A 81 17.68 24.63 1.96
N VAL A 82 17.17 23.60 2.66
CA VAL A 82 15.80 23.59 3.19
C VAL A 82 15.73 24.27 4.57
N ASP A 83 14.93 25.32 4.67
CA ASP A 83 14.60 25.96 5.95
C ASP A 83 13.23 25.51 6.47
N SER A 84 13.23 24.40 7.22
CA SER A 84 12.01 23.83 7.81
C SER A 84 11.29 24.77 8.78
N ARG A 85 12.02 25.63 9.50
CA ARG A 85 11.40 26.59 10.43
C ARG A 85 10.63 27.66 9.69
N LYS A 86 11.17 28.13 8.55
CA LYS A 86 10.46 29.06 7.68
C LYS A 86 9.20 28.43 7.11
N ILE A 87 9.29 27.18 6.60
CA ILE A 87 8.13 26.45 6.05
C ILE A 87 7.01 26.34 7.09
N ASP A 88 7.34 25.95 8.33
CA ASP A 88 6.37 25.82 9.42
C ASP A 88 5.73 27.17 9.79
N ARG A 89 6.54 28.22 9.96
CA ARG A 89 6.06 29.56 10.32
C ARG A 89 5.18 30.18 9.25
N GLU A 90 5.54 30.02 7.99
CA GLU A 90 4.82 30.61 6.85
C GLU A 90 3.67 29.73 6.37
N GLY A 91 3.62 28.46 6.78
CA GLY A 91 2.63 27.49 6.33
C GLY A 91 2.70 27.19 4.83
N LYS A 92 3.84 27.49 4.19
CA LYS A 92 4.05 27.33 2.75
C LYS A 92 5.46 26.83 2.46
N ILE A 93 5.58 25.84 1.57
CA ILE A 93 6.86 25.44 0.99
C ILE A 93 7.25 26.49 -0.09
N PRO A 94 8.44 27.12 -0.01
CA PRO A 94 8.88 28.08 -1.01
C PRO A 94 8.89 27.51 -2.42
N ASP A 95 8.56 28.34 -3.41
CA ASP A 95 8.44 27.89 -4.80
C ASP A 95 9.79 27.38 -5.34
N ASP A 96 10.90 28.03 -4.97
CA ASP A 96 12.26 27.58 -5.32
C ASP A 96 12.59 26.19 -4.75
N THR A 97 12.15 25.91 -3.52
CA THR A 97 12.29 24.59 -2.89
C THR A 97 11.47 23.56 -3.66
N LEU A 98 10.23 23.89 -4.05
CA LEU A 98 9.38 23.00 -4.86
C LEU A 98 10.00 22.70 -6.23
N GLU A 99 10.54 23.70 -6.92
CA GLU A 99 11.22 23.50 -8.20
C GLU A 99 12.46 22.62 -8.05
N LYS A 100 13.23 22.81 -6.97
CA LYS A 100 14.38 21.95 -6.69
C LYS A 100 13.95 20.50 -6.42
N LEU A 101 12.90 20.28 -5.64
CA LEU A 101 12.34 18.94 -5.40
C LEU A 101 11.90 18.25 -6.71
N LYS A 102 11.30 19.01 -7.65
CA LYS A 102 10.97 18.52 -9.00
C LYS A 102 12.21 18.16 -9.80
N SER A 103 13.23 19.03 -9.79
CA SER A 103 14.49 18.80 -10.52
C SER A 103 15.26 17.57 -10.02
N LEU A 104 15.11 17.23 -8.74
CA LEU A 104 15.65 16.00 -8.13
C LEU A 104 14.80 14.76 -8.42
N GLY A 105 13.67 14.89 -9.14
CA GLY A 105 12.79 13.77 -9.49
C GLY A 105 11.93 13.25 -8.32
N LEU A 106 11.86 13.97 -7.20
CA LEU A 106 11.23 13.46 -5.97
C LEU A 106 9.70 13.33 -6.07
N PHE A 107 9.06 13.97 -7.04
CA PHE A 107 7.63 13.76 -7.33
C PHE A 107 7.38 12.45 -8.11
N GLY A 108 8.40 11.86 -8.72
CA GLY A 108 8.32 10.67 -9.58
C GLY A 108 9.09 9.44 -9.06
N MET A 109 9.45 9.41 -7.76
CA MET A 109 10.25 8.33 -7.13
C MET A 109 9.89 6.91 -7.58
N GLN A 110 8.63 6.46 -7.47
CA GLN A 110 8.25 5.08 -7.85
C GLN A 110 7.62 4.97 -9.24
N VAL A 111 7.54 6.07 -9.99
CA VAL A 111 7.00 6.06 -11.35
C VAL A 111 8.05 5.40 -12.26
N PRO A 112 7.67 4.46 -13.14
CA PRO A 112 8.63 3.84 -14.07
C PRO A 112 9.35 4.87 -14.95
N GLU A 113 10.61 4.58 -15.29
CA GLU A 113 11.45 5.48 -16.09
C GLU A 113 10.87 5.79 -17.48
N GLU A 114 10.16 4.83 -18.09
CA GLU A 114 9.46 4.99 -19.37
C GLU A 114 8.37 6.10 -19.35
N TYR A 115 7.88 6.47 -18.16
CA TYR A 115 6.97 7.59 -17.95
C TYR A 115 7.66 8.83 -17.36
N GLY A 116 8.99 8.85 -17.33
CA GLY A 116 9.79 9.97 -16.81
C GLY A 116 9.95 10.00 -15.29
N GLY A 117 9.71 8.87 -14.61
CA GLY A 117 9.99 8.74 -13.17
C GLY A 117 11.40 8.20 -12.86
N LEU A 118 11.66 7.92 -11.58
CA LEU A 118 12.94 7.38 -11.11
C LEU A 118 12.95 5.83 -10.99
N GLY A 119 11.81 5.17 -11.16
CA GLY A 119 11.73 3.70 -11.16
C GLY A 119 12.15 3.01 -9.85
N LEU A 120 12.14 3.72 -8.72
CA LEU A 120 12.75 3.24 -7.48
C LEU A 120 12.03 2.01 -6.91
N SER A 121 12.83 1.04 -6.42
CA SER A 121 12.34 -0.08 -5.63
C SER A 121 11.67 0.40 -4.33
N HIS A 122 10.90 -0.48 -3.66
CA HIS A 122 10.29 -0.14 -2.37
C HIS A 122 11.35 0.14 -1.29
N THR A 123 12.49 -0.56 -1.32
CA THR A 123 13.61 -0.34 -0.39
C THR A 123 14.26 1.02 -0.67
N MET A 124 14.53 1.33 -1.93
CA MET A 124 15.10 2.62 -2.34
C MET A 124 14.18 3.78 -1.96
N TYR A 125 12.87 3.63 -2.22
CA TYR A 125 11.85 4.60 -1.81
C TYR A 125 11.84 4.80 -0.29
N ALA A 126 11.93 3.74 0.50
CA ALA A 126 11.98 3.84 1.96
C ALA A 126 13.23 4.59 2.43
N ARG A 127 14.41 4.26 1.89
CA ARG A 127 15.68 4.94 2.22
C ARG A 127 15.67 6.42 1.84
N LEU A 128 15.10 6.76 0.69
CA LEU A 128 14.94 8.14 0.28
C LEU A 128 13.90 8.87 1.14
N GLY A 129 12.84 8.15 1.54
CA GLY A 129 11.84 8.55 2.52
C GLY A 129 12.44 9.01 3.85
N GLU A 130 13.46 8.31 4.34
CA GLU A 130 14.18 8.71 5.55
C GLU A 130 14.94 10.03 5.37
N ALA A 131 15.58 10.24 4.22
CA ALA A 131 16.30 11.48 3.92
C ALA A 131 15.36 12.69 3.81
N ILE A 132 14.22 12.54 3.12
CA ILE A 132 13.23 13.64 3.00
C ILE A 132 12.53 13.95 4.33
N SER A 133 12.51 12.99 5.27
CA SER A 133 11.87 13.15 6.59
C SER A 133 12.53 14.20 7.49
N LEU A 134 13.65 14.78 7.05
CA LEU A 134 14.22 15.99 7.67
C LEU A 134 13.25 17.18 7.67
N ASP A 135 12.33 17.25 6.70
CA ASP A 135 11.20 18.18 6.72
C ASP A 135 9.85 17.43 6.60
N PRO A 136 9.03 17.41 7.66
CA PRO A 136 7.74 16.71 7.64
C PRO A 136 6.72 17.29 6.65
N SER A 137 6.73 18.62 6.42
CA SER A 137 5.78 19.29 5.52
C SER A 137 6.04 18.93 4.06
N ILE A 138 7.31 18.90 3.65
CA ILE A 138 7.75 18.41 2.34
C ILE A 138 7.46 16.91 2.23
N THR A 139 7.79 16.12 3.25
CA THR A 139 7.54 14.67 3.26
C THR A 139 6.08 14.34 3.01
N VAL A 140 5.16 14.98 3.74
CA VAL A 140 3.72 14.77 3.57
C VAL A 140 3.25 15.25 2.21
N THR A 141 3.81 16.35 1.69
CA THR A 141 3.47 16.87 0.36
C THR A 141 3.83 15.86 -0.75
N LEU A 142 5.06 15.32 -0.71
CA LEU A 142 5.52 14.29 -1.65
C LEU A 142 4.72 12.99 -1.49
N ALA A 143 4.52 12.53 -0.24
CA ALA A 143 3.77 11.31 0.04
C ALA A 143 2.31 11.42 -0.41
N ALA A 144 1.64 12.55 -0.16
CA ALA A 144 0.27 12.77 -0.61
C ALA A 144 0.17 12.78 -2.14
N HIS A 145 1.12 13.44 -2.82
CA HIS A 145 1.18 13.42 -4.29
C HIS A 145 1.31 11.99 -4.83
N GLN A 146 2.24 11.19 -4.30
CA GLN A 146 2.56 9.89 -4.87
C GLN A 146 1.65 8.77 -4.39
N ALA A 147 1.43 8.66 -3.09
CA ALA A 147 0.70 7.54 -2.49
C ALA A 147 -0.82 7.68 -2.60
N ILE A 148 -1.33 8.92 -2.74
CA ILE A 148 -2.77 9.19 -2.81
C ILE A 148 -3.13 9.77 -4.19
N GLY A 149 -2.39 10.78 -4.66
CA GLY A 149 -2.70 11.49 -5.90
C GLY A 149 -2.47 10.65 -7.16
N LEU A 150 -1.36 9.93 -7.24
CA LEU A 150 -1.00 9.12 -8.40
C LEU A 150 -1.43 7.65 -8.31
N LYS A 151 -1.52 7.09 -7.09
CA LYS A 151 -1.73 5.64 -6.87
C LYS A 151 -3.16 5.14 -7.14
N TRP A 152 -4.00 5.92 -7.81
CA TRP A 152 -5.38 5.52 -8.14
C TRP A 152 -5.44 4.76 -9.47
N GLU A 153 -4.87 3.55 -9.49
CA GLU A 153 -5.15 2.54 -10.51
C GLU A 153 -5.79 1.33 -9.81
N ARG A 154 -6.97 0.92 -10.28
CA ARG A 154 -7.74 -0.25 -9.80
C ARG A 154 -7.38 -1.50 -10.58
#